data_AF-A0A356PB79-F1
#
_entry.id   AF-A0A356PB79-F1
#
_cell.length_a   1.000
_cell.length_b   1.000
_cell.length_c   1.000
_cell.angle_alpha   90.00
_cell.angle_beta   90.00
_cell.angle_gamma   90.00
#
_symmetry.space_group_name_H-M   'P 1'
#
loop_
_entity.id
_entity.type
_entity.pdbx_description
1 polymer ?
#
loop_
_entity_poly.entity_id
_entity_poly.type
_entity_poly.pdbx_seq_one_letter_code
_entity_poly.pdbx_strand_id
1 'polypeptide(L)'
;MTTETKHVTPGTDGDPHLSRVLKPIHLWALAVGLVISGNYFGWSYGFGAGGPMGLALALIPVTIFYVTFILSYSELATAIPHAGGPSAYARRAMGPFWGYINGISCLIEFVFAPPAIALAVGGYIHFMIPPVPTVTAAVAAFLFFIFINYLGMKTSAMVELVFTVIALAGLAIYWVAAAPHFSLARVTAAPLLPFGLKGVMAAVPFAIWFYLAIEGGAMAAEEMVDPQKDIPKGFLSGMGTLMVMGFLTLFLTAGIADYHLVSAVDFPLPIALAQVFGENSTIVMLVNIIGLFGLVASLHGIIVGYSRQTYAMARTGYLPKFLAYVDPKRHTPVWALLVPGLVGLGVVLTGQTAIVITIAVIGSVALYML
;
A
#
# COMPACT_ATOMS: atom_id res chain seq x y z
N MET A 1 -60.32 7.88 10.98
CA MET A 1 -58.92 7.52 11.28
C MET A 1 -58.04 8.16 10.22
N THR A 2 -57.59 9.38 10.47
CA THR A 2 -56.73 10.16 9.59
C THR A 2 -55.28 9.84 9.92
N THR A 3 -54.56 9.28 8.96
CA THR A 3 -53.13 8.96 9.03
C THR A 3 -52.32 10.25 8.94
N GLU A 4 -51.73 10.68 10.07
CA GLU A 4 -50.72 11.73 10.10
C GLU A 4 -49.41 11.21 9.49
N THR A 5 -49.12 11.67 8.28
CA THR A 5 -47.78 11.62 7.70
C THR A 5 -46.85 12.57 8.47
N LYS A 6 -45.93 12.00 9.26
CA LYS A 6 -44.81 12.74 9.86
C LYS A 6 -43.98 13.38 8.75
N HIS A 7 -44.09 14.70 8.62
CA HIS A 7 -43.10 15.53 7.93
C HIS A 7 -41.79 15.48 8.72
N VAL A 8 -40.77 14.85 8.14
CA VAL A 8 -39.38 14.99 8.58
C VAL A 8 -38.87 16.31 8.01
N THR A 9 -38.63 17.29 8.88
CA THR A 9 -37.91 18.51 8.53
C THR A 9 -36.44 18.21 8.27
N PRO A 10 -35.81 18.78 7.23
CA PRO A 10 -34.36 18.65 7.03
C PRO A 10 -33.65 19.50 8.10
N GLY A 11 -32.86 18.84 8.94
CA GLY A 11 -31.97 19.50 9.89
C GLY A 11 -30.88 20.28 9.15
N THR A 12 -30.67 21.52 9.59
CA THR A 12 -29.55 22.38 9.22
C THR A 12 -28.31 21.96 10.02
N ASP A 13 -27.55 20.98 9.53
CA ASP A 13 -26.20 20.69 10.02
C ASP A 13 -25.24 20.65 8.82
N GLY A 14 -24.30 21.59 8.82
CA GLY A 14 -23.35 21.86 7.73
C GLY A 14 -22.14 20.93 7.70
N ASP A 15 -22.28 19.67 8.11
CA ASP A 15 -21.26 18.65 7.83
C ASP A 15 -21.63 17.92 6.54
N PRO A 16 -20.82 18.03 5.46
CA PRO A 16 -21.07 17.30 4.23
C PRO A 16 -20.95 15.79 4.50
N HIS A 17 -22.08 15.15 4.82
CA HIS A 17 -22.15 13.70 4.99
C HIS A 17 -21.79 13.00 3.68
N LEU A 18 -20.75 12.17 3.71
CA LEU A 18 -20.35 11.33 2.59
C LEU A 18 -21.46 10.32 2.25
N SER A 19 -21.70 10.09 0.96
CA SER A 19 -22.70 9.12 0.50
C SER A 19 -22.27 7.70 0.84
N ARG A 20 -23.10 6.95 1.58
CA ARG A 20 -22.85 5.56 1.94
C ARG A 20 -23.12 4.61 0.78
N VAL A 21 -22.07 4.25 0.04
CA VAL A 21 -22.15 3.45 -1.19
C VAL A 21 -21.20 2.25 -1.20
N LEU A 22 -20.29 2.16 -0.23
CA LEU A 22 -19.25 1.13 -0.18
C LEU A 22 -19.73 -0.14 0.54
N LYS A 23 -19.29 -1.27 0.02
CA LYS A 23 -19.65 -2.64 0.44
C LYS A 23 -18.35 -3.39 0.79
N PRO A 24 -18.42 -4.60 1.39
CA PRO A 24 -17.22 -5.33 1.82
C PRO A 24 -16.18 -5.52 0.72
N ILE A 25 -16.62 -5.80 -0.50
CA ILE A 25 -15.74 -6.00 -1.67
C ILE A 25 -14.99 -4.73 -2.07
N HIS A 26 -15.58 -3.55 -1.85
CA HIS A 26 -14.94 -2.27 -2.14
C HIS A 26 -13.86 -1.97 -1.09
N LEU A 27 -14.16 -2.25 0.18
CA LEU A 27 -13.17 -2.11 1.25
C LEU A 27 -12.02 -3.12 1.10
N TRP A 28 -12.34 -4.38 0.75
CA TRP A 28 -11.33 -5.38 0.39
C TRP A 28 -10.43 -4.88 -0.74
N ALA A 29 -11.01 -4.32 -1.80
CA ALA A 29 -10.26 -3.80 -2.93
C ALA A 29 -9.37 -2.61 -2.56
N LEU A 30 -9.85 -1.71 -1.71
CA LEU A 30 -9.07 -0.58 -1.19
C LEU A 30 -7.92 -1.07 -0.31
N ALA A 31 -8.20 -1.98 0.63
CA ALA A 31 -7.21 -2.54 1.54
C ALA A 31 -6.12 -3.32 0.80
N VAL A 32 -6.50 -4.21 -0.13
CA VAL A 32 -5.55 -4.99 -0.93
C VAL A 32 -4.87 -4.11 -1.97
N GLY A 33 -5.60 -3.20 -2.64
CA GLY A 33 -5.08 -2.30 -3.68
C GLY A 33 -4.01 -1.35 -3.19
N LEU A 34 -4.17 -0.80 -1.98
CA LEU A 34 -3.12 0.00 -1.34
C LEU A 34 -1.84 -0.79 -1.10
N VAL A 35 -1.94 -2.08 -0.78
CA VAL A 35 -0.81 -2.92 -0.37
C VAL A 35 -0.20 -3.69 -1.56
N ILE A 36 -0.94 -3.89 -2.65
CA ILE A 36 -0.61 -4.87 -3.71
C ILE A 36 0.76 -4.65 -4.33
N SER A 37 1.22 -3.40 -4.42
CA SER A 37 2.57 -3.08 -4.91
C SER A 37 3.67 -3.75 -4.09
N GLY A 38 3.44 -3.96 -2.78
CA GLY A 38 4.35 -4.67 -1.89
C GLY A 38 4.51 -6.15 -2.20
N ASN A 39 3.70 -6.72 -3.10
CA ASN A 39 3.93 -8.05 -3.68
C ASN A 39 4.64 -7.99 -5.04
N TYR A 40 4.62 -6.84 -5.71
CA TYR A 40 5.34 -6.63 -6.96
C TYR A 40 6.79 -6.21 -6.77
N PHE A 41 7.11 -5.48 -5.68
CA PHE A 41 8.47 -5.03 -5.40
C PHE A 41 8.71 -4.79 -3.90
N GLY A 42 9.95 -4.45 -3.54
CA GLY A 42 10.34 -3.92 -2.24
C GLY A 42 10.61 -5.00 -1.20
N TRP A 43 9.80 -6.05 -1.18
CA TRP A 43 10.04 -7.24 -0.36
C TRP A 43 11.36 -7.96 -0.74
N SER A 44 11.79 -7.84 -2.00
CA SER A 44 13.00 -8.50 -2.54
C SER A 44 14.29 -8.02 -1.90
N TYR A 45 14.37 -6.79 -1.38
CA TYR A 45 15.51 -6.33 -0.61
C TYR A 45 15.73 -7.16 0.67
N GLY A 46 14.66 -7.76 1.19
CA GLY A 46 14.73 -8.72 2.30
C GLY A 46 15.56 -9.97 1.96
N PHE A 47 15.58 -10.40 0.69
CA PHE A 47 16.49 -11.45 0.24
C PHE A 47 17.95 -11.01 0.33
N GLY A 48 18.25 -9.76 -0.03
CA GLY A 48 19.60 -9.21 0.12
C GLY A 48 20.02 -9.07 1.58
N ALA A 49 19.08 -8.73 2.46
CA ALA A 49 19.34 -8.51 3.88
C ALA A 49 19.48 -9.80 4.70
N GLY A 50 18.70 -10.84 4.39
CA GLY A 50 18.60 -12.05 5.22
C GLY A 50 18.66 -13.37 4.44
N GLY A 51 18.71 -13.33 3.11
CA GLY A 51 18.45 -14.49 2.26
C GLY A 51 16.95 -14.87 2.23
N PRO A 52 16.54 -15.80 1.36
CA PRO A 52 15.15 -16.24 1.26
C PRO A 52 14.56 -16.75 2.58
N MET A 53 15.30 -17.60 3.29
CA MET A 53 14.84 -18.14 4.56
C MET A 53 14.87 -17.09 5.68
N GLY A 54 15.81 -16.14 5.65
CA GLY A 54 15.83 -15.06 6.62
C GLY A 54 14.61 -14.15 6.50
N LEU A 55 14.19 -13.82 5.28
CA LEU A 55 12.94 -13.11 5.03
C LEU A 55 11.71 -13.95 5.42
N ALA A 56 11.69 -15.24 5.10
CA ALA A 56 10.59 -16.13 5.49
C ALA A 56 10.42 -16.21 7.02
N LEU A 57 11.52 -16.28 7.77
CA LEU A 57 11.49 -16.25 9.23
C LEU A 57 11.04 -14.89 9.78
N ALA A 58 11.44 -13.78 9.14
CA ALA A 58 10.98 -12.44 9.51
C ALA A 58 9.48 -12.25 9.25
N LEU A 59 8.95 -12.91 8.20
CA LEU A 59 7.54 -12.84 7.82
C LEU A 59 6.61 -13.43 8.88
N ILE A 60 7.05 -14.44 9.64
CA ILE A 60 6.22 -15.09 10.67
C ILE A 60 5.75 -14.10 11.76
N PRO A 61 6.63 -13.45 12.54
CA PRO A 61 6.20 -12.51 13.57
C PRO A 61 5.49 -11.29 12.96
N VAL A 62 5.89 -10.84 11.77
CA VAL A 62 5.22 -9.72 11.07
C VAL A 62 3.78 -10.09 10.70
N THR A 63 3.55 -11.30 10.19
CA THR A 63 2.20 -11.77 9.84
C THR A 63 1.32 -11.88 11.08
N ILE A 64 1.85 -12.47 12.16
CA ILE A 64 1.13 -12.56 13.44
C ILE A 64 0.74 -11.16 13.92
N PHE A 65 1.69 -10.24 13.90
CA PHE A 65 1.48 -8.84 14.24
C PHE A 65 0.35 -8.20 13.41
N TYR A 66 0.42 -8.29 12.08
CA TYR A 66 -0.61 -7.70 11.21
C TYR A 66 -1.99 -8.35 11.35
N VAL A 67 -2.06 -9.67 11.59
CA VAL A 67 -3.33 -10.34 11.88
C VAL A 67 -3.93 -9.79 13.18
N THR A 68 -3.14 -9.68 14.25
CA THR A 68 -3.62 -9.10 15.51
C THR A 68 -4.02 -7.64 15.37
N PHE A 69 -3.22 -6.86 14.64
CA PHE A 69 -3.51 -5.46 14.34
C PHE A 69 -4.83 -5.34 13.60
N ILE A 70 -5.07 -6.10 12.52
CA ILE A 70 -6.28 -5.99 11.73
C ILE A 70 -7.54 -6.43 12.48
N LEU A 71 -7.43 -7.40 13.38
CA LEU A 71 -8.54 -7.78 14.25
C LEU A 71 -8.94 -6.60 15.14
N SER A 72 -8.00 -6.01 15.87
CA SER A 72 -8.26 -4.85 16.73
C SER A 72 -8.65 -3.59 15.94
N TYR A 73 -8.02 -3.37 14.79
CA TYR A 73 -8.27 -2.21 13.94
C TYR A 73 -9.67 -2.25 13.31
N SER A 74 -10.16 -3.45 12.95
CA SER A 74 -11.53 -3.63 12.47
C SER A 74 -12.56 -3.31 13.55
N GLU A 75 -12.32 -3.69 14.80
CA GLU A 75 -13.19 -3.32 15.93
C GLU A 75 -13.21 -1.80 16.16
N LEU A 76 -12.04 -1.14 16.10
CA LEU A 76 -11.97 0.32 16.21
C LEU A 76 -12.69 1.03 15.05
N ALA A 77 -12.47 0.57 13.82
CA ALA A 77 -13.09 1.16 12.63
C ALA A 77 -14.62 0.95 12.58
N THR A 78 -15.13 -0.14 13.17
CA THR A 78 -16.58 -0.35 13.32
C THR A 78 -17.18 0.49 14.45
N ALA A 79 -16.46 0.66 15.56
CA ALA A 79 -16.91 1.43 16.71
C ALA A 79 -16.87 2.95 16.44
N ILE A 80 -15.89 3.41 15.66
CA ILE A 80 -15.65 4.82 15.33
C ILE A 80 -15.47 4.93 13.80
N PRO A 81 -16.54 4.83 13.00
CA PRO A 81 -16.45 4.92 11.55
C PRO A 81 -16.20 6.38 11.12
N HIS A 82 -14.95 6.84 11.26
CA HIS A 82 -14.54 8.22 11.05
C HIS A 82 -13.37 8.30 10.06
N ALA A 83 -13.45 9.19 9.09
CA ALA A 83 -12.51 9.28 7.96
C ALA A 83 -11.09 9.71 8.38
N GLY A 84 -10.92 10.23 9.59
CA GLY A 84 -9.61 10.52 10.20
C GLY A 84 -8.77 9.29 10.56
N GLY A 85 -9.33 8.07 10.38
CA GLY A 85 -8.59 6.82 10.45
C GLY A 85 -7.83 6.64 11.78
N PRO A 86 -6.59 6.12 11.75
CA PRO A 86 -5.81 5.82 12.95
C PRO A 86 -5.69 7.01 13.92
N SER A 87 -5.46 8.21 13.38
CA SER A 87 -5.24 9.41 14.20
C SER A 87 -6.48 9.81 15.02
N ALA A 88 -7.67 9.53 14.49
CA ALA A 88 -8.92 9.77 15.20
C ALA A 88 -9.12 8.75 16.35
N TYR A 89 -8.69 7.50 16.14
CA TYR A 89 -8.79 6.43 17.14
C TYR A 89 -7.84 6.71 18.30
N ALA A 90 -6.57 7.00 18.02
CA ALA A 90 -5.57 7.37 19.02
C ALA A 90 -5.98 8.64 19.79
N ARG A 91 -6.53 9.65 19.09
CA ARG A 91 -7.05 10.86 19.73
C ARG A 91 -8.17 10.56 20.73
N ARG A 92 -9.07 9.64 20.38
CA ARG A 92 -10.22 9.28 21.23
C ARG A 92 -9.79 8.44 22.45
N ALA A 93 -8.82 7.55 22.27
CA ALA A 93 -8.34 6.66 23.34
C ALA A 93 -7.35 7.35 24.29
N MET A 94 -6.39 8.10 23.75
CA MET A 94 -5.21 8.60 24.49
C MET A 94 -5.10 10.13 24.51
N GLY A 95 -6.02 10.85 23.86
CA GLY A 95 -6.07 12.31 23.85
C GLY A 95 -5.29 12.98 22.70
N PRO A 96 -5.29 14.32 22.63
CA PRO A 96 -4.82 15.06 21.45
C PRO A 96 -3.35 14.84 21.09
N PHE A 97 -2.48 14.72 22.08
CA PHE A 97 -1.04 14.51 21.85
C PHE A 97 -0.78 13.20 21.11
N TRP A 98 -1.34 12.09 21.59
CA TRP A 98 -1.15 10.78 20.97
C TRP A 98 -1.89 10.65 19.63
N GLY A 99 -3.03 11.32 19.47
CA GLY A 99 -3.66 11.48 18.15
C GLY A 99 -2.78 12.22 17.14
N TYR A 100 -2.01 13.22 17.59
CA TYR A 100 -1.02 13.92 16.76
C TYR A 100 0.14 13.01 16.37
N ILE A 101 0.77 12.32 17.33
CA ILE A 101 1.91 11.43 17.05
C ILE A 101 1.50 10.29 16.12
N ASN A 102 0.34 9.66 16.36
CA ASN A 102 -0.20 8.62 15.50
C ASN A 102 -0.47 9.16 14.08
N GLY A 103 -1.06 10.35 13.96
CA GLY A 103 -1.27 11.01 12.67
C GLY A 103 0.01 11.33 11.90
N ILE A 104 1.05 11.83 12.57
CA ILE A 104 2.37 12.07 11.96
C ILE A 104 3.02 10.76 11.54
N SER A 105 2.90 9.70 12.34
CA SER A 105 3.45 8.38 12.02
C SER A 105 2.83 7.79 10.75
N CYS A 106 1.49 7.89 10.64
CA CYS A 106 0.75 7.54 9.42
C CYS A 106 1.16 8.41 8.23
N LEU A 107 1.42 9.71 8.42
CA LEU A 107 1.94 10.56 7.35
C LEU A 107 3.35 10.14 6.90
N ILE A 108 4.25 9.79 7.82
CA ILE A 108 5.58 9.30 7.44
C ILE A 108 5.45 8.05 6.56
N GLU A 109 4.61 7.10 6.94
CA GLU A 109 4.33 5.93 6.10
C GLU A 109 3.79 6.33 4.71
N PHE A 110 2.69 7.09 4.67
CA PHE A 110 1.98 7.37 3.43
C PHE A 110 2.68 8.42 2.54
N VAL A 111 3.61 9.23 3.08
CA VAL A 111 4.45 10.16 2.29
C VAL A 111 5.63 9.42 1.65
N PHE A 112 6.22 8.45 2.35
CA PHE A 112 7.41 7.74 1.87
C PHE A 112 7.09 6.46 1.08
N ALA A 113 5.89 5.88 1.19
CA ALA A 113 5.50 4.76 0.35
C ALA A 113 5.36 5.10 -1.16
N PRO A 114 4.66 6.19 -1.57
CA PRO A 114 4.52 6.59 -2.97
C PRO A 114 5.84 6.74 -3.75
N PRO A 115 6.89 7.42 -3.24
CA PRO A 115 8.13 7.53 -3.97
C PRO A 115 8.85 6.19 -4.15
N ALA A 116 8.78 5.26 -3.18
CA ALA A 116 9.29 3.90 -3.37
C ALA A 116 8.54 3.17 -4.51
N ILE A 117 7.22 3.28 -4.55
CA ILE A 117 6.41 2.66 -5.62
C ILE A 117 6.71 3.30 -6.97
N ALA A 118 6.91 4.62 -7.04
CA ALA A 118 7.30 5.28 -8.27
C ALA A 118 8.68 4.82 -8.78
N LEU A 119 9.66 4.58 -7.89
CA LEU A 119 10.94 3.99 -8.25
C LEU A 119 10.77 2.58 -8.86
N ALA A 120 9.86 1.78 -8.30
CA ALA A 120 9.49 0.50 -8.89
C ALA A 120 8.82 0.62 -10.26
N VAL A 121 7.88 1.56 -10.43
CA VAL A 121 7.30 1.87 -11.75
C VAL A 121 8.41 2.22 -12.74
N GLY A 122 9.36 3.05 -12.33
CA GLY A 122 10.55 3.37 -13.12
C GLY A 122 11.38 2.14 -13.48
N GLY A 123 11.55 1.20 -12.54
CA GLY A 123 12.30 -0.04 -12.74
C GLY A 123 11.61 -0.97 -13.75
N TYR A 124 10.30 -1.13 -13.63
CA TYR A 124 9.50 -1.92 -14.57
C TYR A 124 9.47 -1.30 -15.98
N ILE A 125 9.49 0.05 -16.09
CA ILE A 125 9.63 0.75 -17.37
C ILE A 125 11.03 0.53 -17.95
N HIS A 126 12.08 0.68 -17.12
CA HIS A 126 13.47 0.45 -17.52
C HIS A 126 13.68 -0.98 -18.03
N PHE A 127 13.09 -1.97 -17.37
CA PHE A 127 13.15 -3.37 -17.81
C PHE A 127 12.58 -3.57 -19.23
N MET A 128 11.51 -2.87 -19.60
CA MET A 128 10.94 -2.92 -20.95
C MET A 128 11.68 -2.05 -21.96
N ILE A 129 12.19 -0.90 -21.51
CA ILE A 129 12.83 0.11 -22.34
C ILE A 129 14.17 0.49 -21.68
N PRO A 130 15.22 -0.36 -21.80
CA PRO A 130 16.49 -0.16 -21.10
C PRO A 130 17.16 1.22 -21.31
N PRO A 131 17.01 1.89 -22.48
CA PRO A 131 17.52 3.25 -22.65
C PRO A 131 16.90 4.30 -21.71
N VAL A 132 15.74 4.04 -21.10
CA VAL A 132 15.09 4.97 -20.16
C VAL A 132 15.62 4.71 -18.74
N PRO A 133 16.28 5.68 -18.09
CA PRO A 133 16.75 5.48 -16.71
C PRO A 133 15.59 5.34 -15.71
N THR A 134 15.74 4.45 -14.74
CA THR A 134 14.76 4.18 -13.66
C THR A 134 14.26 5.45 -12.98
N VAL A 135 15.17 6.32 -12.53
CA VAL A 135 14.80 7.55 -11.80
C VAL A 135 14.03 8.53 -12.69
N THR A 136 14.41 8.65 -13.98
CA THR A 136 13.70 9.53 -14.93
C THR A 136 12.27 9.06 -15.18
N ALA A 137 12.09 7.75 -15.40
CA ALA A 137 10.76 7.16 -15.54
C ALA A 137 9.93 7.30 -14.26
N ALA A 138 10.55 7.09 -13.09
CA ALA A 138 9.92 7.23 -11.78
C ALA A 138 9.43 8.67 -11.54
N VAL A 139 10.26 9.68 -11.82
CA VAL A 139 9.89 11.10 -11.72
C VAL A 139 8.71 11.42 -12.64
N ALA A 140 8.76 10.97 -13.89
CA ALA A 140 7.69 11.20 -14.85
C ALA A 140 6.37 10.56 -14.39
N ALA A 141 6.41 9.30 -13.93
CA ALA A 141 5.25 8.61 -13.38
C ALA A 141 4.71 9.32 -12.13
N PHE A 142 5.59 9.68 -11.18
CA PHE A 142 5.19 10.35 -9.95
C PHE A 142 4.49 11.69 -10.24
N LEU A 143 5.08 12.54 -11.09
CA LEU A 143 4.48 13.82 -11.50
C LEU A 143 3.15 13.62 -12.24
N PHE A 144 3.05 12.59 -13.08
CA PHE A 144 1.80 12.24 -13.75
C PHE A 144 0.70 11.88 -12.75
N PHE A 145 0.99 11.08 -11.72
CA PHE A 145 0.01 10.75 -10.68
C PHE A 145 -0.33 11.94 -9.78
N ILE A 146 0.62 12.81 -9.45
CA ILE A 146 0.33 14.07 -8.75
C ILE A 146 -0.62 14.93 -9.61
N PHE A 147 -0.37 15.04 -10.91
CA PHE A 147 -1.21 15.80 -11.83
C PHE A 147 -2.64 15.23 -11.92
N ILE A 148 -2.76 13.91 -12.09
CA ILE A 148 -4.05 13.20 -12.10
C ILE A 148 -4.84 13.46 -10.82
N ASN A 149 -4.19 13.34 -9.67
CA ASN A 149 -4.81 13.58 -8.38
C ASN A 149 -5.19 15.06 -8.19
N TYR A 150 -4.36 15.97 -8.70
CA TYR A 150 -4.64 17.41 -8.68
C TYR A 150 -5.90 17.74 -9.49
N LEU A 151 -6.13 17.09 -10.63
CA LEU A 151 -7.36 17.24 -11.42
C LEU A 151 -8.63 16.80 -10.68
N GLY A 152 -8.50 16.18 -9.51
CA GLY A 152 -9.65 15.72 -8.73
C GLY A 152 -10.30 14.49 -9.35
N MET A 153 -9.53 13.70 -10.10
CA MET A 153 -9.94 12.36 -10.49
C MET A 153 -9.99 11.50 -9.22
N LYS A 154 -11.11 11.61 -8.50
CA LYS A 154 -11.48 10.67 -7.45
C LYS A 154 -11.69 9.34 -8.15
N THR A 155 -10.70 8.46 -8.07
CA THR A 155 -10.86 7.09 -8.52
C THR A 155 -11.99 6.49 -7.68
N SER A 156 -13.09 6.19 -8.34
CA SER A 156 -14.21 5.49 -7.69
C SER A 156 -13.68 4.19 -7.12
N ALA A 157 -14.21 3.74 -5.98
CA ALA A 157 -13.87 2.43 -5.42
C ALA A 157 -14.08 1.28 -6.44
N MET A 158 -14.90 1.48 -7.48
CA MET A 158 -15.02 0.55 -8.62
C MET A 158 -13.74 0.46 -9.45
N VAL A 159 -13.10 1.60 -9.74
CA VAL A 159 -11.89 1.63 -10.55
C VAL A 159 -10.73 1.02 -9.77
N GLU A 160 -10.64 1.31 -8.46
CA GLU A 160 -9.67 0.65 -7.59
C GLU A 160 -9.89 -0.87 -7.56
N LEU A 161 -11.14 -1.32 -7.42
CA LEU A 161 -11.48 -2.75 -7.50
C LEU A 161 -11.02 -3.38 -8.82
N VAL A 162 -11.23 -2.71 -9.96
CA VAL A 162 -10.77 -3.22 -11.26
C VAL A 162 -9.25 -3.35 -11.30
N PHE A 163 -8.51 -2.33 -10.85
CA PHE A 163 -7.05 -2.38 -10.83
C PHE A 163 -6.52 -3.46 -9.88
N THR A 164 -7.10 -3.58 -8.69
CA THR A 164 -6.73 -4.63 -7.72
C THR A 164 -6.98 -6.02 -8.30
N VAL A 165 -8.11 -6.26 -8.98
CA VAL A 165 -8.41 -7.55 -9.61
C VAL A 165 -7.43 -7.87 -10.75
N ILE A 166 -7.12 -6.88 -11.60
CA ILE A 166 -6.12 -7.04 -12.68
C ILE A 166 -4.75 -7.38 -12.10
N ALA A 167 -4.34 -6.68 -11.04
CA ALA A 167 -3.07 -6.92 -10.36
C ALA A 167 -3.03 -8.29 -9.67
N LEU A 168 -4.13 -8.77 -9.09
CA LEU A 168 -4.22 -10.13 -8.55
C LEU A 168 -4.13 -11.18 -9.65
N ALA A 169 -4.76 -10.95 -10.80
CA ALA A 169 -4.64 -11.84 -11.95
C ALA A 169 -3.19 -11.92 -12.45
N GLY A 170 -2.45 -10.80 -12.46
CA GLY A 170 -1.02 -10.77 -12.79
C GLY A 170 -0.17 -11.63 -11.85
N LEU A 171 -0.40 -11.52 -10.54
CA LEU A 171 0.29 -12.37 -9.56
C LEU A 171 -0.08 -13.84 -9.71
N ALA A 172 -1.35 -14.16 -9.98
CA ALA A 172 -1.77 -15.53 -10.24
C ALA A 172 -1.08 -16.11 -11.48
N ILE A 173 -0.98 -15.34 -12.57
CA ILE A 173 -0.24 -15.72 -13.78
C ILE A 173 1.23 -15.97 -13.44
N TYR A 174 1.86 -15.06 -12.67
CA TYR A 174 3.23 -15.23 -12.21
C TYR A 174 3.41 -16.53 -11.41
N TRP A 175 2.55 -16.80 -10.43
CA TRP A 175 2.64 -18.00 -9.60
C TRP A 175 2.46 -19.29 -10.40
N VAL A 176 1.49 -19.32 -11.31
CA VAL A 176 1.25 -20.47 -12.20
C VAL A 176 2.43 -20.70 -13.15
N ALA A 177 3.04 -19.65 -13.68
CA ALA A 177 4.24 -19.75 -14.51
C ALA A 177 5.47 -20.20 -13.72
N ALA A 178 5.61 -19.75 -12.46
CA ALA A 178 6.73 -20.08 -11.60
C ALA A 178 6.68 -21.51 -11.02
N ALA A 179 5.49 -21.98 -10.66
CA ALA A 179 5.32 -23.23 -9.91
C ALA A 179 5.96 -24.48 -10.55
N PRO A 180 5.89 -24.71 -11.88
CA PRO A 180 6.55 -25.86 -12.52
C PRO A 180 8.08 -25.84 -12.43
N HIS A 181 8.67 -24.67 -12.21
CA HIS A 181 10.12 -24.46 -12.17
C HIS A 181 10.65 -24.30 -10.74
N PHE A 182 9.77 -24.46 -9.74
CA PHE A 182 10.12 -24.31 -8.34
C PHE A 182 11.14 -25.37 -7.91
N SER A 183 12.25 -24.91 -7.34
CA SER A 183 13.28 -25.76 -6.76
C SER A 183 13.44 -25.46 -5.27
N LEU A 184 13.07 -26.42 -4.42
CA LEU A 184 13.28 -26.31 -2.98
C LEU A 184 14.77 -26.13 -2.63
N ALA A 185 15.66 -26.73 -3.43
CA ALA A 185 17.11 -26.61 -3.25
C ALA A 185 17.61 -25.17 -3.36
N ARG A 186 16.93 -24.30 -4.12
CA ARG A 186 17.25 -22.87 -4.21
C ARG A 186 16.82 -22.11 -2.95
N VAL A 187 15.63 -22.44 -2.44
CA VAL A 187 15.10 -21.85 -1.19
C VAL A 187 15.96 -22.24 0.02
N THR A 188 16.42 -23.49 0.06
CA THR A 188 17.20 -24.06 1.17
C THR A 188 18.70 -24.09 0.89
N ALA A 189 19.19 -23.30 -0.08
CA ALA A 189 20.60 -23.26 -0.43
C ALA A 189 21.44 -22.84 0.78
N ALA A 190 22.58 -23.50 1.00
CA ALA A 190 23.50 -23.16 2.08
C ALA A 190 24.37 -21.94 1.69
N PRO A 191 24.64 -21.01 2.62
CA PRO A 191 24.13 -20.97 4.00
C PRO A 191 22.65 -20.55 4.06
N LEU A 192 21.83 -21.31 4.82
CA LEU A 192 20.38 -21.06 4.92
C LEU A 192 20.05 -19.68 5.50
N LEU A 193 20.88 -19.21 6.44
CA LEU A 193 20.83 -17.87 7.02
C LEU A 193 22.20 -17.21 6.84
N PRO A 194 22.47 -16.59 5.67
CA PRO A 194 23.79 -16.03 5.34
C PRO A 194 24.33 -15.04 6.37
N PHE A 195 23.44 -14.33 7.06
CA PHE A 195 23.77 -13.33 8.08
C PHE A 195 23.21 -13.67 9.47
N GLY A 196 22.82 -14.93 9.69
CA GLY A 196 22.22 -15.41 10.93
C GLY A 196 20.98 -14.59 11.36
N LEU A 197 20.75 -14.48 12.67
CA LEU A 197 19.61 -13.75 13.24
C LEU A 197 19.64 -12.26 12.91
N LYS A 198 20.82 -11.66 12.71
CA LYS A 198 20.95 -10.25 12.30
C LYS A 198 20.32 -10.02 10.93
N GLY A 199 20.50 -10.96 10.00
CA GLY A 199 19.86 -10.91 8.68
C GLY A 199 18.34 -11.03 8.74
N VAL A 200 17.83 -11.90 9.63
CA VAL A 200 16.38 -12.01 9.87
C VAL A 200 15.82 -10.67 10.35
N MET A 201 16.47 -10.04 11.33
CA MET A 201 16.06 -8.72 11.83
C MET A 201 16.16 -7.63 10.76
N ALA A 202 17.20 -7.64 9.93
CA ALA A 202 17.36 -6.71 8.83
C ALA A 202 16.32 -6.91 7.70
N ALA A 203 15.72 -8.10 7.60
CA ALA A 203 14.67 -8.40 6.62
C ALA A 203 13.26 -7.95 7.09
N VAL A 204 13.07 -7.62 8.37
CA VAL A 204 11.76 -7.25 8.95
C VAL A 204 11.08 -6.10 8.20
N PRO A 205 11.76 -4.99 7.85
CA PRO A 205 11.09 -3.90 7.14
C PRO A 205 10.52 -4.33 5.78
N PHE A 206 11.24 -5.21 5.08
CA PHE A 206 10.81 -5.74 3.79
C PHE A 206 9.72 -6.81 3.93
N ALA A 207 9.65 -7.51 5.07
CA ALA A 207 8.51 -8.36 5.40
C ALA A 207 7.25 -7.54 5.70
N ILE A 208 7.39 -6.41 6.42
CA ILE A 208 6.28 -5.47 6.69
C ILE A 208 5.71 -4.92 5.38
N TRP A 209 6.57 -4.71 4.38
CA TRP A 209 6.17 -4.23 3.06
C TRP A 209 5.09 -5.08 2.36
N PHE A 210 4.95 -6.36 2.70
CA PHE A 210 3.86 -7.22 2.19
C PHE A 210 2.46 -6.82 2.70
N TYR A 211 2.38 -6.04 3.78
CA TYR A 211 1.13 -5.71 4.49
C TYR A 211 0.93 -4.20 4.71
N LEU A 212 1.96 -3.38 4.43
CA LEU A 212 1.99 -1.95 4.70
C LEU A 212 0.88 -1.17 3.97
N ALA A 213 0.29 -0.18 4.66
CA ALA A 213 -0.83 0.67 4.24
C ALA A 213 -2.24 0.03 4.21
N ILE A 214 -2.42 -1.21 4.68
CA ILE A 214 -3.73 -1.87 4.75
C ILE A 214 -4.78 -1.02 5.49
N GLU A 215 -4.38 -0.34 6.56
CA GLU A 215 -5.19 0.55 7.40
C GLU A 215 -5.81 1.72 6.63
N GLY A 216 -5.23 2.10 5.48
CA GLY A 216 -5.78 3.15 4.63
C GLY A 216 -7.22 2.87 4.19
N GLY A 217 -7.62 1.59 4.16
CA GLY A 217 -9.01 1.20 3.90
C GLY A 217 -10.02 1.83 4.88
N ALA A 218 -9.64 2.04 6.15
CA ALA A 218 -10.56 2.60 7.15
C ALA A 218 -10.84 4.10 6.93
N MET A 219 -10.03 4.79 6.12
CA MET A 219 -10.33 6.17 5.72
C MET A 219 -11.61 6.26 4.89
N ALA A 220 -12.08 5.14 4.33
CA ALA A 220 -13.35 5.02 3.63
C ALA A 220 -14.50 4.49 4.51
N ALA A 221 -14.28 4.33 5.83
CA ALA A 221 -15.28 3.75 6.75
C ALA A 221 -16.60 4.55 6.78
N GLU A 222 -16.54 5.88 6.68
CA GLU A 222 -17.73 6.75 6.64
C GLU A 222 -18.62 6.51 5.40
N GLU A 223 -18.04 5.96 4.33
CA GLU A 223 -18.70 5.71 3.04
C GLU A 223 -19.33 4.30 2.98
N MET A 224 -19.21 3.49 4.03
CA MET A 224 -19.72 2.12 4.09
C MET A 224 -21.24 2.07 4.34
N VAL A 225 -21.93 1.12 3.69
CA VAL A 225 -23.38 0.92 3.82
C VAL A 225 -23.76 0.38 5.19
N ASP A 226 -23.15 -0.73 5.63
CA ASP A 226 -23.31 -1.29 6.98
C ASP A 226 -21.91 -1.42 7.62
N PRO A 227 -21.35 -0.32 8.19
CA PRO A 227 -19.98 -0.32 8.73
C PRO A 227 -19.71 -1.51 9.67
N GLN A 228 -20.66 -1.83 10.55
CA GLN A 228 -20.55 -2.87 11.57
C GLN A 228 -20.34 -4.28 10.99
N LYS A 229 -20.92 -4.57 9.81
CA LYS A 229 -20.76 -5.87 9.15
C LYS A 229 -19.76 -5.85 8.02
N ASP A 230 -19.65 -4.73 7.33
CA ASP A 230 -18.90 -4.65 6.09
C ASP A 230 -17.41 -4.41 6.32
N ILE A 231 -17.07 -3.61 7.35
CA ILE A 231 -15.67 -3.31 7.69
C ILE A 231 -14.89 -4.57 8.08
N PRO A 232 -15.38 -5.41 9.03
CA PRO A 232 -14.65 -6.62 9.41
C PRO A 232 -14.48 -7.58 8.26
N LYS A 233 -15.52 -7.76 7.41
CA LYS A 233 -15.43 -8.63 6.24
C LYS A 233 -14.39 -8.14 5.23
N GLY A 234 -14.36 -6.85 4.93
CA GLY A 234 -13.40 -6.27 3.99
C GLY A 234 -11.96 -6.41 4.48
N PHE A 235 -11.69 -6.04 5.74
CA PHE A 235 -10.35 -6.14 6.31
C PHE A 235 -9.85 -7.57 6.51
N LEU A 236 -10.68 -8.47 7.05
CA LEU A 236 -10.25 -9.85 7.30
C LEU A 236 -10.02 -10.63 6.00
N SER A 237 -10.90 -10.45 5.00
CA SER A 237 -10.66 -11.04 3.67
C SER A 237 -9.46 -10.41 2.97
N GLY A 238 -9.23 -9.10 3.15
CA GLY A 238 -8.07 -8.39 2.63
C GLY A 238 -6.77 -8.96 3.22
N MET A 239 -6.70 -9.07 4.54
CA MET A 239 -5.56 -9.64 5.24
C MET A 239 -5.29 -11.09 4.81
N GLY A 240 -6.33 -11.93 4.71
CA GLY A 240 -6.19 -13.29 4.20
C GLY A 240 -5.64 -13.34 2.77
N THR A 241 -6.07 -12.42 1.90
CA THR A 241 -5.56 -12.30 0.53
C THR A 241 -4.07 -11.95 0.53
N LEU A 242 -3.65 -10.96 1.32
CA LEU A 242 -2.26 -10.54 1.42
C LEU A 242 -1.35 -11.61 2.02
N MET A 243 -1.83 -12.41 2.98
CA MET A 243 -1.09 -13.55 3.52
C MET A 243 -0.76 -14.58 2.45
N VAL A 244 -1.76 -14.93 1.63
CA VAL A 244 -1.56 -15.87 0.51
C VAL A 244 -0.61 -15.27 -0.51
N MET A 245 -0.80 -13.99 -0.88
CA MET A 245 0.05 -13.32 -1.85
C MET A 245 1.51 -13.26 -1.38
N GLY A 246 1.75 -12.83 -0.14
CA GLY A 246 3.10 -12.68 0.41
C GLY A 246 3.82 -14.01 0.50
N PHE A 247 3.14 -15.06 0.98
CA PHE A 247 3.69 -16.41 1.04
C PHE A 247 4.05 -16.95 -0.36
N LEU A 248 3.10 -16.94 -1.30
CA LEU A 248 3.32 -17.48 -2.65
C LEU A 248 4.41 -16.70 -3.38
N THR A 249 4.36 -15.37 -3.32
CA THR A 249 5.33 -14.51 -4.00
C THR A 249 6.74 -14.72 -3.45
N LEU A 250 6.92 -14.75 -2.13
CA LEU A 250 8.22 -14.98 -1.51
C LEU A 250 8.79 -16.34 -1.95
N PHE A 251 8.05 -17.43 -1.72
CA PHE A 251 8.59 -18.78 -1.92
C PHE A 251 8.74 -19.13 -3.39
N LEU A 252 7.77 -18.80 -4.25
CA LEU A 252 7.90 -19.10 -5.68
C LEU A 252 9.04 -18.31 -6.32
N THR A 253 9.24 -17.06 -5.93
CA THR A 253 10.37 -16.28 -6.45
C THR A 253 11.72 -16.84 -5.98
N ALA A 254 11.83 -17.17 -4.68
CA ALA A 254 13.03 -17.82 -4.14
C ALA A 254 13.34 -19.18 -4.81
N GLY A 255 12.29 -19.90 -5.23
CA GLY A 255 12.41 -21.23 -5.83
C GLY A 255 12.81 -21.22 -7.30
N ILE A 256 12.68 -20.10 -8.01
CA ILE A 256 12.90 -20.05 -9.47
C ILE A 256 14.09 -19.18 -9.89
N ALA A 257 14.63 -18.33 -9.02
CA ALA A 257 15.63 -17.33 -9.37
C ALA A 257 16.75 -17.22 -8.32
N ASP A 258 17.90 -16.66 -8.74
CA ASP A 258 18.95 -16.26 -7.81
C ASP A 258 18.51 -15.02 -7.02
N TYR A 259 18.46 -15.15 -5.70
CA TYR A 259 18.01 -14.09 -4.81
C TYR A 259 18.92 -12.85 -4.83
N HIS A 260 20.19 -12.99 -5.21
CA HIS A 260 21.11 -11.86 -5.37
C HIS A 260 20.70 -10.96 -6.54
N LEU A 261 20.25 -11.55 -7.64
CA LEU A 261 19.76 -10.79 -8.80
C LEU A 261 18.41 -10.15 -8.51
N VAL A 262 17.52 -10.89 -7.84
CA VAL A 262 16.18 -10.41 -7.48
C VAL A 262 16.23 -9.26 -6.46
N SER A 263 17.15 -9.31 -5.50
CA SER A 263 17.30 -8.27 -4.47
C SER A 263 18.02 -7.01 -4.93
N ALA A 264 18.66 -7.04 -6.10
CA ALA A 264 19.43 -5.91 -6.63
C ALA A 264 18.58 -4.93 -7.47
N VAL A 265 17.32 -5.26 -7.75
CA VAL A 265 16.46 -4.49 -8.67
C VAL A 265 15.09 -4.16 -8.08
N ASP A 266 14.47 -3.10 -8.60
CA ASP A 266 13.11 -2.69 -8.24
C ASP A 266 12.00 -3.46 -8.99
N PHE A 267 12.36 -4.43 -9.84
CA PHE A 267 11.45 -5.26 -10.64
C PHE A 267 11.69 -6.76 -10.42
N PRO A 268 11.51 -7.26 -9.17
CA PRO A 268 11.91 -8.61 -8.80
C PRO A 268 11.14 -9.72 -9.52
N LEU A 269 9.85 -9.53 -9.85
CA LEU A 269 9.07 -10.58 -10.51
C LEU A 269 9.46 -10.79 -11.98
N PRO A 270 9.57 -9.73 -12.82
CA PRO A 270 10.07 -9.88 -14.19
C PRO A 270 11.46 -10.49 -14.27
N ILE A 271 12.41 -10.05 -13.43
CA ILE A 271 13.77 -10.58 -13.45
C ILE A 271 13.82 -12.06 -13.01
N ALA A 272 12.96 -12.46 -12.06
CA ALA A 272 12.88 -13.84 -11.63
C ALA A 272 12.32 -14.76 -12.70
N LEU A 273 11.28 -14.36 -13.43
CA LEU A 273 10.79 -15.14 -14.57
C LEU A 273 11.77 -15.15 -15.74
N ALA A 274 12.52 -14.06 -15.95
CA ALA A 274 13.53 -14.00 -17.00
C ALA A 274 14.66 -15.05 -16.81
N GLN A 275 14.96 -15.43 -15.57
CA GLN A 275 15.90 -16.52 -15.26
C GLN A 275 15.43 -17.90 -15.76
N VAL A 276 14.11 -18.06 -15.94
CA VAL A 276 13.49 -19.33 -16.34
C VAL A 276 13.15 -19.33 -17.83
N PHE A 277 12.50 -18.26 -18.30
CA PHE A 277 11.92 -18.18 -19.64
C PHE A 277 12.74 -17.31 -20.62
N GLY A 278 13.75 -16.59 -20.12
CA GLY A 278 14.47 -15.56 -20.87
C GLY A 278 13.74 -14.20 -20.87
N GLU A 279 14.53 -13.13 -20.95
CA GLU A 279 14.06 -11.73 -20.85
C GLU A 279 13.00 -11.37 -21.91
N ASN A 280 13.15 -11.88 -23.13
CA ASN A 280 12.26 -11.56 -24.27
C ASN A 280 11.02 -12.45 -24.36
N SER A 281 10.74 -13.28 -23.35
CA SER A 281 9.58 -14.18 -23.38
C SER A 281 8.27 -13.41 -23.17
N THR A 282 7.21 -13.85 -23.86
CA THR A 282 5.88 -13.23 -23.76
C THR A 282 5.34 -13.22 -22.33
N ILE A 283 5.63 -14.26 -21.54
CA ILE A 283 5.16 -14.37 -20.15
C ILE A 283 5.83 -13.33 -19.24
N VAL A 284 7.14 -13.09 -19.42
CA VAL A 284 7.89 -12.07 -18.69
C VAL A 284 7.34 -10.67 -19.01
N MET A 285 7.14 -10.37 -20.29
CA MET A 285 6.57 -9.09 -20.72
C MET A 285 5.14 -8.90 -20.21
N LEU A 286 4.31 -9.96 -20.23
CA LEU A 286 2.95 -9.93 -19.72
C LEU A 286 2.91 -9.61 -18.22
N VAL A 287 3.72 -10.32 -17.41
CA VAL A 287 3.80 -10.07 -15.96
C VAL A 287 4.37 -8.67 -15.67
N ASN A 288 5.33 -8.20 -16.46
CA ASN A 288 5.84 -6.83 -16.31
C ASN A 288 4.75 -5.78 -16.56
N ILE A 289 4.01 -5.89 -17.66
CA ILE A 289 2.93 -4.94 -18.00
C ILE A 289 1.81 -4.99 -16.95
N ILE A 290 1.36 -6.18 -16.55
CA ILE A 290 0.31 -6.29 -15.52
C ILE A 290 0.82 -5.78 -14.17
N GLY A 291 2.10 -6.00 -13.85
CA GLY A 291 2.71 -5.47 -12.65
C GLY A 291 2.71 -3.96 -12.58
N LEU A 292 2.90 -3.27 -13.72
CA LEU A 292 2.74 -1.82 -13.78
C LEU A 292 1.33 -1.37 -13.36
N PHE A 293 0.27 -2.09 -13.72
CA PHE A 293 -1.08 -1.77 -13.25
C PHE A 293 -1.20 -1.92 -11.73
N GLY A 294 -0.61 -2.96 -11.13
CA GLY A 294 -0.60 -3.15 -9.68
C GLY A 294 0.17 -2.05 -8.94
N LEU A 295 1.33 -1.66 -9.45
CA LEU A 295 2.11 -0.54 -8.90
C LEU A 295 1.35 0.78 -9.02
N VAL A 296 0.71 1.03 -10.15
CA VAL A 296 -0.10 2.21 -10.42
C VAL A 296 -1.32 2.30 -9.48
N ALA A 297 -2.00 1.19 -9.21
CA ALA A 297 -3.14 1.13 -8.31
C ALA A 297 -2.76 1.64 -6.92
N SER A 298 -1.74 1.01 -6.32
CA SER A 298 -1.24 1.39 -5.00
C SER A 298 -0.68 2.81 -4.98
N LEU A 299 0.12 3.20 -6.00
CA LEU A 299 0.68 4.55 -6.09
C LEU A 299 -0.42 5.62 -6.06
N HIS A 300 -1.46 5.43 -6.87
CA HIS A 300 -2.61 6.33 -6.89
C HIS A 300 -3.34 6.33 -5.54
N GLY A 301 -3.68 5.16 -5.00
CA GLY A 301 -4.42 5.01 -3.76
C GLY A 301 -3.70 5.64 -2.55
N ILE A 302 -2.40 5.44 -2.41
CA ILE A 302 -1.62 6.01 -1.30
C ILE A 302 -1.45 7.53 -1.48
N ILE A 303 -1.34 8.04 -2.71
CA ILE A 303 -1.34 9.51 -2.96
C ILE A 303 -2.65 10.15 -2.48
N VAL A 304 -3.78 9.50 -2.77
CA VAL A 304 -5.08 9.93 -2.23
C VAL A 304 -5.09 9.82 -0.71
N GLY A 305 -4.56 8.72 -0.15
CA GLY A 305 -4.48 8.45 1.28
C GLY A 305 -3.72 9.53 2.06
N TYR A 306 -2.46 9.84 1.69
CA TYR A 306 -1.70 10.87 2.41
C TYR A 306 -2.35 12.24 2.29
N SER A 307 -3.00 12.53 1.15
CA SER A 307 -3.64 13.81 0.89
C SER A 307 -4.86 13.99 1.78
N ARG A 308 -5.70 12.95 1.92
CA ARG A 308 -6.84 12.91 2.87
C ARG A 308 -6.35 13.01 4.32
N GLN A 309 -5.31 12.29 4.68
CA GLN A 309 -4.75 12.31 6.03
C GLN A 309 -4.18 13.69 6.39
N THR A 310 -3.41 14.31 5.48
CA THR A 310 -2.83 15.64 5.66
C THR A 310 -3.94 16.69 5.81
N TYR A 311 -4.97 16.62 4.96
CA TYR A 311 -6.15 17.48 5.06
C TYR A 311 -6.88 17.30 6.41
N ALA A 312 -7.11 16.06 6.84
CA ALA A 312 -7.80 15.76 8.09
C ALA A 312 -7.03 16.32 9.30
N MET A 313 -5.72 16.14 9.34
CA MET A 313 -4.86 16.68 10.40
C MET A 313 -4.81 18.22 10.38
N ALA A 314 -4.82 18.85 9.21
CA ALA A 314 -4.89 20.31 9.12
C ALA A 314 -6.23 20.85 9.63
N ARG A 315 -7.34 20.17 9.33
CA ARG A 315 -8.68 20.53 9.79
C ARG A 315 -8.83 20.41 11.30
N THR A 316 -8.19 19.42 11.92
CA THR A 316 -8.20 19.22 13.38
C THR A 316 -7.21 20.12 14.14
N GLY A 317 -6.44 20.95 13.43
CA GLY A 317 -5.48 21.90 14.01
C GLY A 317 -4.11 21.31 14.33
N TYR A 318 -3.82 20.08 13.89
CA TYR A 318 -2.51 19.43 14.05
C TYR A 318 -1.47 19.91 13.04
N LEU A 319 -1.91 20.40 11.88
CA LEU A 319 -1.04 20.94 10.83
C LEU A 319 -1.48 22.37 10.46
N PRO A 320 -0.61 23.16 9.78
CA PRO A 320 -0.96 24.50 9.33
C PRO A 320 -2.27 24.54 8.53
N LYS A 321 -3.14 25.52 8.86
CA LYS A 321 -4.50 25.63 8.31
C LYS A 321 -4.57 25.70 6.78
N PHE A 322 -3.54 26.20 6.11
CA PHE A 322 -3.53 26.28 4.65
C PHE A 322 -3.58 24.89 3.97
N LEU A 323 -3.11 23.84 4.65
CA LEU A 323 -3.19 22.45 4.17
C LEU A 323 -4.63 21.92 4.16
N ALA A 324 -5.55 22.55 4.91
CA ALA A 324 -6.97 22.23 4.90
C ALA A 324 -7.74 22.90 3.74
N TYR A 325 -7.07 23.63 2.85
CA TYR A 325 -7.72 24.27 1.71
C TYR A 325 -8.14 23.24 0.65
N VAL A 326 -9.40 23.31 0.22
CA VAL A 326 -9.98 22.47 -0.85
C VAL A 326 -10.34 23.35 -2.05
N ASP A 327 -9.90 22.95 -3.24
CA ASP A 327 -10.26 23.62 -4.50
C ASP A 327 -11.79 23.51 -4.74
N PRO A 328 -12.52 24.63 -4.88
CA PRO A 328 -13.99 24.58 -5.04
C PRO A 328 -14.48 23.93 -6.33
N LYS A 329 -13.66 23.90 -7.40
CA LYS A 329 -14.02 23.32 -8.70
C LYS A 329 -13.70 21.84 -8.76
N ARG A 330 -12.58 21.43 -8.15
CA ARG A 330 -12.07 20.04 -8.22
C ARG A 330 -12.38 19.22 -6.99
N HIS A 331 -12.76 19.86 -5.88
CA HIS A 331 -12.97 19.23 -4.57
C HIS A 331 -11.76 18.42 -4.08
N THR A 332 -10.55 18.89 -4.42
CA THR A 332 -9.26 18.29 -4.04
C THR A 332 -8.55 19.18 -3.02
N PRO A 333 -7.98 18.63 -1.94
CA PRO A 333 -7.19 19.41 -1.00
C PRO A 333 -5.79 19.68 -1.59
N VAL A 334 -5.64 20.80 -2.31
CA VAL A 334 -4.48 21.07 -3.18
C VAL A 334 -3.16 21.04 -2.42
N TRP A 335 -3.08 21.74 -1.29
CA TRP A 335 -1.82 21.82 -0.54
C TRP A 335 -1.51 20.54 0.23
N ALA A 336 -2.55 19.81 0.67
CA ALA A 336 -2.39 18.48 1.26
C ALA A 336 -1.89 17.45 0.24
N LEU A 337 -2.14 17.66 -1.05
CA LEU A 337 -1.59 16.85 -2.13
C LEU A 337 -0.14 17.26 -2.47
N LEU A 338 0.08 18.56 -2.70
CA LEU A 338 1.33 19.08 -3.26
C LEU A 338 2.49 19.11 -2.26
N VAL A 339 2.27 19.49 -1.00
CA VAL A 339 3.36 19.62 -0.03
C VAL A 339 4.02 18.26 0.28
N PRO A 340 3.27 17.22 0.67
CA PRO A 340 3.81 15.85 0.74
C PRO A 340 4.35 15.35 -0.60
N GLY A 341 3.68 15.69 -1.71
CA GLY A 341 4.12 15.31 -3.05
C GLY A 341 5.51 15.87 -3.41
N LEU A 342 5.83 17.10 -2.99
CA LEU A 342 7.17 17.69 -3.18
C LEU A 342 8.23 16.96 -2.35
N VAL A 343 7.90 16.54 -1.12
CA VAL A 343 8.78 15.69 -0.31
C VAL A 343 9.01 14.36 -1.02
N GLY A 344 7.94 13.71 -1.46
CA GLY A 344 8.00 12.47 -2.23
C GLY A 344 8.85 12.61 -3.50
N LEU A 345 8.68 13.68 -4.26
CA LEU A 345 9.49 13.95 -5.46
C LEU A 345 10.99 14.10 -5.13
N GLY A 346 11.31 14.83 -4.06
CA GLY A 346 12.69 14.93 -3.56
C GLY A 346 13.27 13.56 -3.20
N VAL A 347 12.45 12.69 -2.62
CA VAL A 347 12.82 11.31 -2.29
C VAL A 347 13.01 10.45 -3.55
N VAL A 348 12.14 10.54 -4.56
CA VAL A 348 12.30 9.82 -5.84
C VAL A 348 13.65 10.15 -6.49
N LEU A 349 14.06 11.42 -6.46
CA LEU A 349 15.34 11.86 -7.04
C LEU A 349 16.58 11.22 -6.38
N THR A 350 16.46 10.70 -5.17
CA THR A 350 17.57 9.99 -4.50
C THR A 350 17.85 8.62 -5.10
N GLY A 351 16.85 7.98 -5.72
CA GLY A 351 16.94 6.61 -6.23
C GLY A 351 17.12 5.53 -5.14
N GLN A 352 16.94 5.85 -3.85
CA GLN A 352 17.26 4.94 -2.74
C GLN A 352 16.05 4.16 -2.22
N THR A 353 15.44 3.30 -3.06
CA THR A 353 14.19 2.60 -2.74
C THR A 353 14.21 1.89 -1.38
N ALA A 354 15.28 1.15 -1.05
CA ALA A 354 15.36 0.37 0.19
C ALA A 354 15.34 1.25 1.45
N ILE A 355 16.04 2.41 1.43
CA ILE A 355 16.01 3.37 2.54
C ILE A 355 14.61 3.97 2.69
N VAL A 356 13.99 4.33 1.56
CA VAL A 356 12.65 4.92 1.53
C VAL A 356 11.60 3.97 2.08
N ILE A 357 11.65 2.69 1.71
CA ILE A 357 10.84 1.62 2.29
C ILE A 357 11.02 1.56 3.81
N THR A 358 12.28 1.60 4.27
CA THR A 358 12.58 1.51 5.70
C THR A 358 12.01 2.71 6.47
N ILE A 359 12.08 3.92 5.92
CA ILE A 359 11.47 5.12 6.53
C ILE A 359 9.94 4.98 6.61
N ALA A 360 9.30 4.53 5.53
CA ALA A 360 7.85 4.33 5.51
C ALA A 360 7.42 3.30 6.58
N VAL A 361 8.17 2.20 6.71
CA VAL A 361 7.93 1.16 7.71
C VAL A 361 8.14 1.66 9.14
N ILE A 362 9.12 2.52 9.39
CA ILE A 362 9.28 3.14 10.72
C ILE A 362 8.03 3.95 11.08
N GLY A 363 7.48 4.68 10.10
CA GLY A 363 6.20 5.38 10.25
C GLY A 363 5.06 4.43 10.60
N SER A 364 4.92 3.32 9.88
CA SER A 364 3.84 2.35 10.09
C SER A 364 3.96 1.64 11.44
N VAL A 365 5.16 1.21 11.85
CA VAL A 365 5.37 0.57 13.15
C VAL A 365 5.03 1.54 14.30
N ALA A 366 5.46 2.79 14.20
CA ALA A 366 5.13 3.81 15.21
C ALA A 366 3.63 4.09 15.25
N LEU A 367 2.96 4.07 14.09
CA LEU A 367 1.50 4.17 13.98
C LEU A 367 0.81 3.01 14.70
N TYR A 368 1.22 1.77 14.46
CA TYR A 368 0.54 0.59 15.01
C TYR A 368 0.76 0.38 16.51
N MET A 369 1.83 0.93 17.09
CA MET A 369 2.07 0.91 18.52
C MET A 369 1.12 1.85 19.30
N LEU A 370 0.45 2.77 18.62
CA LEU A 370 -0.39 3.84 19.16
C LEU A 370 -1.86 3.64 18.80
#